data_AF-A0A261XYM3-F1
#
_entry.id   AF-A0A261XYM3-F1
#
_cell.length_a   1.000
_cell.length_b   1.000
_cell.length_c   1.000
_cell.angle_alpha   90.00
_cell.angle_beta   90.00
_cell.angle_gamma   90.00
#
_symmetry.space_group_name_H-M   'P 1'
#
loop_
_entity.id
_entity.type
_entity.pdbx_description
1 polymer ?
#
loop_
_entity_poly.entity_id
_entity_poly.type
_entity_poly.pdbx_seq_one_letter_code
_entity_poly.pdbx_strand_id
1 'polypeptide(L)'
;MTSEKTKETGNTVLKRFGQRALDYLRSPGRQQSVISSAPTQHVLSTPEKAFDSDSDNDRPQNITSYVAERKTTLGGRFFDSITKYAGSRFVLILTSSILIAWAIVGIVLGAPRNWQIAMQDGSSIQCYISDSLLMRQQQNNCHELLTVLVQLQSRNASYMRMLRALPNDRKLGHSATSTSVKRLAEEDPRQAVNLPTENWCDVSCNWISLAVGSIYALIIYWGGVIAWIGLGPMLSWDNLWQLYVNTATAVELTFTSMFLQNTRRRHMDYLEECLASIIKTDCEIELLLRQLTGDIQPNPTLEIEPQEVATGVRLIDYYADLIGSGAGVFISICVFIIWIAIGNYMQWNSNWWLIIGTYTGLVGFVDGFVLRNIYFREDKMLNTQFNALINADMDISQALDLHLPHQHLAFKKGLIHRMSRSMGILCSKPETVFGAVVIVVLLLCIASGMQWSETAQLLCNTPTMIIEGFLLIVLVQAHNMAHSRRRVQLRGVLLRRLALLDYIKQMVEQASVTQGKTIGDEKIRIDTEVVYMDSIEL
;
A
#
# COMPACT_ATOMS: atom_id res chain seq x y z
N MET A 1 -36.18 43.02 19.83
CA MET A 1 -34.75 43.01 19.45
C MET A 1 -33.99 41.71 19.76
N THR A 2 -34.50 40.80 20.61
CA THR A 2 -33.82 39.54 20.96
C THR A 2 -34.22 38.32 20.11
N SER A 3 -35.28 38.40 19.29
CA SER A 3 -35.73 37.30 18.41
C SER A 3 -35.12 37.33 17.00
N GLU A 4 -34.62 38.49 16.57
CA GLU A 4 -34.09 38.69 15.22
C GLU A 4 -32.60 38.33 15.12
N LYS A 5 -31.83 38.60 16.19
CA LYS A 5 -30.42 38.20 16.29
C LYS A 5 -30.20 36.69 16.28
N THR A 6 -31.12 35.88 16.84
CA THR A 6 -31.00 34.41 16.89
C THR A 6 -31.26 33.73 15.54
N LYS A 7 -32.10 34.34 14.68
CA LYS A 7 -32.33 33.83 13.31
C LYS A 7 -31.16 34.12 12.38
N GLU A 8 -30.47 35.26 12.55
CA GLU A 8 -29.26 35.59 11.78
C GLU A 8 -28.07 34.69 12.12
N THR A 9 -27.84 34.36 13.40
CA THR A 9 -26.75 33.44 13.79
C THR A 9 -26.98 32.03 13.28
N GLY A 10 -28.22 31.52 13.32
CA GLY A 10 -28.57 30.18 12.83
C GLY A 10 -28.33 30.02 11.32
N ASN A 11 -28.71 31.03 10.52
CA ASN A 11 -28.49 31.02 9.07
C ASN A 11 -27.00 31.10 8.67
N THR A 12 -26.19 31.79 9.49
CA THR A 12 -24.75 31.94 9.25
C THR A 12 -23.98 30.66 9.59
N VAL A 13 -24.41 29.94 10.64
CA VAL A 13 -23.86 28.62 10.99
C VAL A 13 -24.26 27.57 9.95
N LEU A 14 -25.52 27.56 9.49
CA LEU A 14 -25.97 26.62 8.47
C LEU A 14 -25.29 26.86 7.11
N LYS A 15 -25.06 28.12 6.72
CA LYS A 15 -24.29 28.47 5.51
C LYS A 15 -22.81 28.12 5.63
N ARG A 16 -22.18 28.32 6.80
CA ARG A 16 -20.78 27.90 7.04
C ARG A 16 -20.63 26.39 7.11
N PHE A 17 -21.61 25.68 7.67
CA PHE A 17 -21.66 24.22 7.65
C PHE A 17 -21.90 23.70 6.23
N GLY A 18 -22.82 24.32 5.48
CA GLY A 18 -23.08 24.03 4.08
C GLY A 18 -21.87 24.30 3.18
N GLN A 19 -21.16 25.42 3.36
CA GLN A 19 -19.92 25.72 2.63
C GLN A 19 -18.78 24.79 3.03
N ARG A 20 -18.60 24.48 4.32
CA ARG A 20 -17.60 23.48 4.74
C ARG A 20 -17.93 22.08 4.25
N ALA A 21 -19.20 21.69 4.24
CA ALA A 21 -19.65 20.43 3.65
C ALA A 21 -19.45 20.45 2.13
N LEU A 22 -19.72 21.57 1.45
CA LEU A 22 -19.50 21.73 0.01
C LEU A 22 -18.02 21.72 -0.34
N ASP A 23 -17.16 22.34 0.47
CA ASP A 23 -15.70 22.36 0.31
C ASP A 23 -15.11 20.98 0.63
N TYR A 24 -15.66 20.28 1.63
CA TYR A 24 -15.34 18.88 1.96
C TYR A 24 -15.86 17.89 0.90
N LEU A 25 -16.95 18.22 0.19
CA LEU A 25 -17.46 17.49 -0.98
C LEU A 25 -16.74 17.91 -2.27
N ARG A 26 -15.99 19.01 -2.28
CA ARG A 26 -15.18 19.47 -3.44
C ARG A 26 -13.70 19.12 -3.30
N SER A 27 -13.25 18.75 -2.11
CA SER A 27 -11.88 18.29 -1.83
C SER A 27 -11.52 16.86 -2.27
N PRO A 28 -12.43 15.85 -2.31
CA PRO A 28 -12.07 14.49 -2.70
C PRO A 28 -11.74 14.44 -4.21
N GLY A 29 -10.79 13.60 -4.60
CA GLY A 29 -10.33 13.43 -5.98
C GLY A 29 -9.30 14.45 -6.46
N ARG A 30 -8.88 15.42 -5.62
CA ARG A 30 -7.75 16.30 -5.92
C ARG A 30 -6.47 15.66 -5.41
N GLN A 31 -5.71 15.02 -6.30
CA GLN A 31 -4.35 14.57 -5.98
C GLN A 31 -3.56 15.78 -5.45
N GLN A 32 -3.14 15.71 -4.20
CA GLN A 32 -2.30 16.73 -3.58
C GLN A 32 -0.84 16.45 -3.94
N SER A 33 -0.05 17.52 -4.12
CA SER A 33 1.39 17.34 -4.29
C SER A 33 1.99 16.76 -3.01
N VAL A 34 2.97 15.86 -3.19
CA VAL A 34 3.78 15.35 -2.07
C VAL A 34 5.00 16.23 -1.98
N ILE A 35 5.02 17.11 -0.99
CA ILE A 35 6.11 18.03 -0.70
C ILE A 35 6.81 17.53 0.56
N SER A 36 8.09 17.17 0.46
CA SER A 36 8.87 16.73 1.61
C SER A 36 10.34 17.11 1.46
N SER A 37 11.03 17.18 2.59
CA SER A 37 12.48 17.36 2.67
C SER A 37 13.04 16.39 3.69
N ALA A 38 14.17 15.77 3.42
CA ALA A 38 14.78 14.89 4.40
C ALA A 38 15.24 15.67 5.64
N PRO A 39 15.01 15.15 6.87
CA PRO A 39 15.54 15.75 8.08
C PRO A 39 17.05 15.95 8.00
N THR A 40 17.49 17.18 8.24
CA THR A 40 18.89 17.59 8.13
C THR A 40 19.69 17.05 9.31
N GLN A 41 20.83 16.43 9.03
CA GLN A 41 21.76 15.99 10.07
C GLN A 41 22.69 17.14 10.46
N HIS A 42 22.93 17.29 11.76
CA HIS A 42 23.79 18.31 12.34
C HIS A 42 25.07 17.68 12.90
N VAL A 43 26.21 18.30 12.62
CA VAL A 43 27.51 17.93 13.18
C VAL A 43 27.68 18.65 14.51
N LEU A 44 27.66 17.92 15.63
CA LEU A 44 27.97 18.48 16.94
C LEU A 44 29.45 18.90 16.96
N SER A 45 29.70 20.18 17.21
CA SER A 45 31.06 20.69 17.42
C SER A 45 31.57 20.23 18.80
N THR A 46 32.84 19.81 18.87
CA THR A 46 33.56 19.35 20.08
C THR A 46 33.36 20.29 21.29
N PRO A 47 33.29 19.79 22.54
CA PRO A 47 32.89 20.56 23.72
C PRO A 47 34.00 21.47 24.29
N GLU A 48 34.63 22.29 23.45
CA GLU A 48 35.71 23.20 23.92
C GLU A 48 35.22 24.61 24.27
N LYS A 49 33.90 24.85 24.18
CA LYS A 49 33.24 26.08 24.68
C LYS A 49 31.95 25.79 25.43
N ALA A 50 31.94 24.73 26.25
CA ALA A 50 30.87 24.51 27.21
C ALA A 50 31.16 25.32 28.49
N PHE A 51 30.88 26.61 28.45
CA PHE A 51 30.61 27.39 29.66
C PHE A 51 29.34 28.20 29.42
N ASP A 52 28.33 27.91 30.26
CA ASP A 52 27.05 28.58 30.46
C ASP A 52 26.05 28.67 29.30
N SER A 53 25.22 27.64 29.16
CA SER A 53 23.78 27.84 28.88
C SER A 53 22.95 26.64 29.32
N ASP A 54 22.13 26.85 30.34
CA ASP A 54 21.29 25.90 31.07
C ASP A 54 19.98 25.57 30.31
N SER A 55 20.09 25.10 29.05
CA SER A 55 18.93 24.73 28.23
C SER A 55 19.22 23.53 27.33
N ASP A 56 19.23 22.33 27.91
CA ASP A 56 19.51 21.06 27.22
C ASP A 56 18.39 20.61 26.25
N ASN A 57 17.27 21.35 26.18
CA ASN A 57 16.11 21.04 25.32
C ASN A 57 16.11 21.73 23.94
N ASP A 58 17.06 22.64 23.65
CA ASP A 58 17.07 23.44 22.41
C ASP A 58 18.18 23.05 21.42
N ARG A 59 18.87 21.92 21.64
CA ARG A 59 19.89 21.42 20.71
C ARG A 59 19.21 20.70 19.53
N PRO A 60 19.56 21.00 18.27
CA PRO A 60 19.01 20.30 17.12
C PRO A 60 19.41 18.81 17.18
N GLN A 61 18.42 17.94 17.37
CA GLN A 61 18.63 16.50 17.46
C GLN A 61 18.68 15.85 16.08
N ASN A 62 19.63 14.94 15.87
CA ASN A 62 19.74 14.15 14.65
C ASN A 62 18.64 13.10 14.60
N ILE A 63 17.79 13.18 13.57
CA ILE A 63 16.72 12.22 13.33
C ILE A 63 17.29 11.09 12.46
N THR A 64 17.55 9.94 13.07
CA THR A 64 18.13 8.76 12.41
C THR A 64 17.10 7.69 12.05
N SER A 65 15.85 7.83 12.52
CA SER A 65 14.76 6.89 12.28
C SER A 65 13.79 7.39 11.22
N TYR A 66 13.10 6.43 10.60
CA TYR A 66 11.95 6.72 9.75
C TYR A 66 10.85 7.39 10.59
N VAL A 67 10.45 8.61 10.23
CA VAL A 67 9.35 9.32 10.88
C VAL A 67 8.17 9.34 9.92
N ALA A 68 7.23 8.41 10.12
CA ALA A 68 5.97 8.41 9.38
C ALA A 68 5.19 9.70 9.67
N GLU A 69 4.72 10.39 8.63
CA GLU A 69 3.89 11.59 8.78
C GLU A 69 2.59 11.26 9.52
N ARG A 70 2.37 11.92 10.66
CA ARG A 70 1.19 11.68 11.49
C ARG A 70 -0.01 12.46 10.95
N LYS A 71 -1.05 11.76 10.48
CA LYS A 71 -2.31 12.41 10.05
C LYS A 71 -2.96 13.22 11.18
N THR A 72 -3.49 14.39 10.83
CA THR A 72 -4.01 15.39 11.77
C THR A 72 -5.42 15.09 12.29
N THR A 73 -6.27 14.38 11.52
CA THR A 73 -7.68 14.13 11.91
C THR A 73 -7.87 12.87 12.73
N LEU A 74 -8.63 12.94 13.83
CA LEU A 74 -8.98 11.79 14.69
C LEU A 74 -9.70 10.66 13.93
N GLY A 75 -10.68 11.00 13.08
CA GLY A 75 -11.42 10.01 12.29
C GLY A 75 -10.53 9.25 11.29
N GLY A 76 -9.60 9.96 10.63
CA GLY A 76 -8.60 9.32 9.77
C GLY A 76 -7.69 8.35 10.51
N ARG A 77 -7.28 8.71 11.75
CA ARG A 77 -6.44 7.84 12.60
C ARG A 77 -7.19 6.59 13.06
N PHE A 78 -8.46 6.73 13.44
CA PHE A 78 -9.31 5.59 13.79
C PHE A 78 -9.49 4.64 12.61
N PHE A 79 -9.77 5.16 11.43
CA PHE A 79 -9.95 4.34 10.23
C PHE A 79 -8.65 3.65 9.79
N ASP A 80 -7.51 4.33 9.90
CA ASP A 80 -6.19 3.71 9.67
C ASP A 80 -5.91 2.59 10.69
N SER A 81 -6.36 2.74 11.94
CA SER A 81 -6.25 1.69 12.97
C SER A 81 -7.08 0.46 12.61
N ILE A 82 -8.32 0.64 12.17
CA ILE A 82 -9.18 -0.46 11.67
C ILE A 82 -8.51 -1.13 10.47
N THR A 83 -8.02 -0.35 9.51
CA THR A 83 -7.35 -0.87 8.31
C THR A 83 -6.12 -1.72 8.67
N LYS A 84 -5.31 -1.26 9.63
CA LYS A 84 -4.17 -2.04 10.15
C LYS A 84 -4.62 -3.33 10.83
N TYR A 85 -5.68 -3.27 11.64
CA TYR A 85 -6.22 -4.43 12.33
C TYR A 85 -6.80 -5.47 11.35
N ALA A 86 -7.51 -5.04 10.32
CA ALA A 86 -8.11 -5.91 9.31
C ALA A 86 -7.05 -6.70 8.50
N GLY A 87 -5.90 -6.09 8.21
CA GLY A 87 -4.75 -6.77 7.61
C GLY A 87 -3.94 -7.66 8.57
N SER A 88 -4.32 -7.77 9.84
CA SER A 88 -3.54 -8.55 10.81
C SER A 88 -3.61 -10.06 10.57
N ARG A 89 -2.58 -10.79 11.04
CA ARG A 89 -2.57 -12.26 11.01
C ARG A 89 -3.75 -12.86 11.79
N PHE A 90 -4.12 -12.21 12.90
CA PHE A 90 -5.25 -12.62 13.73
C PHE A 90 -6.56 -12.64 12.93
N VAL A 91 -6.87 -11.57 12.20
CA VAL A 91 -8.10 -11.48 11.40
C VAL A 91 -8.13 -12.52 10.28
N LEU A 92 -6.99 -12.79 9.63
CA LEU A 92 -6.89 -13.84 8.61
C LEU A 92 -7.16 -15.24 9.20
N ILE A 93 -6.56 -15.57 10.34
CA ILE A 93 -6.76 -16.86 11.02
C ILE A 93 -8.21 -16.98 11.48
N LEU A 94 -8.77 -15.93 12.08
CA LEU A 94 -10.16 -15.90 12.53
C LEU A 94 -11.12 -16.13 11.36
N THR A 95 -10.95 -15.40 10.26
CA THR A 95 -11.80 -15.55 9.06
C THR A 95 -11.68 -16.96 8.49
N SER A 96 -10.45 -17.48 8.37
CA SER A 96 -10.22 -18.84 7.88
C SER A 96 -10.88 -19.89 8.78
N SER A 97 -10.84 -19.68 10.11
CA SER A 97 -11.47 -20.56 11.09
C SER A 97 -12.99 -20.54 10.98
N ILE A 98 -13.59 -19.36 10.76
CA ILE A 98 -15.03 -19.21 10.52
C ILE A 98 -15.43 -19.94 9.22
N LEU A 99 -14.68 -19.78 8.13
CA LEU A 99 -14.95 -20.46 6.86
C LEU A 99 -14.84 -21.98 6.98
N ILE A 100 -13.82 -22.48 7.69
CA ILE A 100 -13.63 -23.92 7.93
C ILE A 100 -14.75 -24.47 8.80
N ALA A 101 -15.09 -23.78 9.90
CA ALA A 101 -16.19 -24.18 10.77
C ALA A 101 -17.52 -24.19 10.00
N TRP A 102 -17.75 -23.18 9.17
CA TRP A 102 -18.92 -23.12 8.30
C TRP A 102 -18.96 -24.29 7.29
N ALA A 103 -17.82 -24.64 6.68
CA ALA A 103 -17.75 -25.77 5.77
C ALA A 103 -18.04 -27.11 6.48
N ILE A 104 -17.44 -27.35 7.66
CA ILE A 104 -17.63 -28.58 8.43
C ILE A 104 -19.09 -28.73 8.87
N VAL A 105 -19.67 -27.68 9.45
CA VAL A 105 -21.07 -27.71 9.89
C VAL A 105 -22.02 -27.88 8.70
N GLY A 106 -21.72 -27.24 7.56
CA GLY A 106 -22.46 -27.43 6.33
C GLY A 106 -22.46 -28.87 5.83
N ILE A 107 -21.29 -29.54 5.86
CA ILE A 107 -21.16 -30.96 5.48
C ILE A 107 -21.97 -31.86 6.41
N VAL A 108 -21.91 -31.62 7.73
CA VAL A 108 -22.62 -32.43 8.73
C VAL A 108 -24.14 -32.26 8.64
N LEU A 109 -24.62 -31.03 8.40
CA LEU A 109 -26.05 -30.69 8.38
C LEU A 109 -26.70 -30.76 6.99
N GLY A 110 -25.94 -31.12 5.95
CA GLY A 110 -26.45 -31.19 4.57
C GLY A 110 -26.73 -29.81 3.93
N ALA A 111 -26.08 -28.75 4.42
CA ALA A 111 -26.07 -27.39 3.87
C ALA A 111 -27.46 -26.87 3.40
N PRO A 112 -28.44 -26.73 4.30
CA PRO A 112 -29.79 -26.27 3.95
C PRO A 112 -29.76 -24.86 3.32
N ARG A 113 -30.81 -24.46 2.60
CA ARG A 113 -30.87 -23.17 1.89
C ARG A 113 -30.49 -21.98 2.78
N ASN A 114 -31.01 -21.93 4.01
CA ASN A 114 -30.71 -20.85 4.95
C ASN A 114 -29.22 -20.80 5.38
N TRP A 115 -28.52 -21.94 5.37
CA TRP A 115 -27.08 -22.02 5.65
C TRP A 115 -26.24 -21.35 4.56
N GLN A 116 -26.66 -21.52 3.31
CA GLN A 116 -26.03 -20.93 2.13
C GLN A 116 -26.30 -19.42 2.05
N ILE A 117 -27.55 -19.00 2.29
CA ILE A 117 -27.95 -17.59 2.33
C ILE A 117 -27.17 -16.84 3.43
N ALA A 118 -27.08 -17.41 4.64
CA ALA A 118 -26.35 -16.77 5.73
C ALA A 118 -24.87 -16.51 5.40
N MET A 119 -24.21 -17.45 4.74
CA MET A 119 -22.82 -17.29 4.29
C MET A 119 -22.69 -16.22 3.21
N GLN A 120 -23.60 -16.24 2.25
CA GLN A 120 -23.65 -15.32 1.13
C GLN A 120 -23.85 -13.88 1.60
N ASP A 121 -24.82 -13.63 2.48
CA ASP A 121 -25.08 -12.30 3.01
C ASP A 121 -23.93 -11.82 3.90
N GLY A 122 -23.45 -12.67 4.82
CA GLY A 122 -22.32 -12.34 5.69
C GLY A 122 -21.05 -12.02 4.92
N SER A 123 -20.74 -12.81 3.89
CA SER A 123 -19.63 -12.56 2.97
C SER A 123 -19.79 -11.24 2.24
N SER A 124 -20.96 -10.96 1.68
CA SER A 124 -21.19 -9.76 0.87
C SER A 124 -20.99 -8.48 1.69
N ILE A 125 -21.41 -8.49 2.95
CA ILE A 125 -21.18 -7.41 3.92
C ILE A 125 -19.68 -7.27 4.20
N GLN A 126 -19.00 -8.39 4.43
CA GLN A 126 -17.57 -8.39 4.67
C GLN A 126 -16.77 -7.88 3.46
N CYS A 127 -17.13 -8.27 2.24
CA CYS A 127 -16.46 -7.86 1.00
C CYS A 127 -16.62 -6.35 0.79
N TYR A 128 -17.83 -5.83 0.98
CA TYR A 128 -18.08 -4.39 0.92
C TYR A 128 -17.23 -3.59 1.94
N ILE A 129 -17.10 -4.08 3.17
CA ILE A 129 -16.19 -3.48 4.17
C ILE A 129 -14.73 -3.62 3.70
N SER A 130 -14.35 -4.78 3.18
CA SER A 130 -13.01 -5.07 2.71
C SER A 130 -12.59 -4.15 1.56
N ASP A 131 -13.47 -3.85 0.61
CA ASP A 131 -13.16 -2.98 -0.53
C ASP A 131 -12.80 -1.57 -0.05
N SER A 132 -13.56 -1.05 0.91
CA SER A 132 -13.27 0.23 1.57
C SER A 132 -11.90 0.21 2.26
N LEU A 133 -11.59 -0.85 3.00
CA LEU A 133 -10.31 -1.00 3.71
C LEU A 133 -9.14 -1.23 2.75
N LEU A 134 -9.32 -1.99 1.67
CA LEU A 134 -8.33 -2.24 0.63
C LEU A 134 -8.00 -0.97 -0.14
N MET A 135 -9.01 -0.15 -0.45
CA MET A 135 -8.81 1.17 -1.05
C MET A 135 -8.00 2.05 -0.12
N ARG A 136 -8.39 2.13 1.17
CA ARG A 136 -7.66 2.90 2.17
C ARG A 136 -6.22 2.46 2.35
N GLN A 137 -5.99 1.15 2.44
CA GLN A 137 -4.66 0.58 2.56
C GLN A 137 -3.81 0.95 1.34
N GLN A 138 -4.38 0.89 0.14
CA GLN A 138 -3.69 1.23 -1.11
C GLN A 138 -3.25 2.69 -1.15
N GLN A 139 -4.17 3.62 -0.86
CA GLN A 139 -3.88 5.07 -0.82
C GLN A 139 -2.83 5.42 0.24
N ASN A 140 -2.97 4.85 1.45
CA ASN A 140 -2.01 5.07 2.53
C ASN A 140 -0.60 4.63 2.12
N ASN A 141 -0.48 3.41 1.59
CA ASN A 141 0.80 2.86 1.18
C ASN A 141 1.44 3.66 0.04
N CYS A 142 0.65 4.13 -0.93
CA CYS A 142 1.17 4.93 -2.02
C CYS A 142 1.70 6.27 -1.52
N HIS A 143 0.91 6.97 -0.70
CA HIS A 143 1.31 8.25 -0.13
C HIS A 143 2.57 8.12 0.72
N GLU A 144 2.62 7.12 1.60
CA GLU A 144 3.77 6.85 2.48
C GLU A 144 5.06 6.58 1.69
N LEU A 145 4.98 5.69 0.68
CA LEU A 145 6.14 5.38 -0.17
C LEU A 145 6.59 6.58 -1.00
N LEU A 146 5.66 7.40 -1.50
CA LEU A 146 6.03 8.63 -2.21
C LEU A 146 6.79 9.59 -1.30
N THR A 147 6.29 9.83 -0.08
CA THR A 147 6.95 10.71 0.89
C THR A 147 8.37 10.25 1.17
N VAL A 148 8.57 8.94 1.38
CA VAL A 148 9.93 8.39 1.59
C VAL A 148 10.80 8.57 0.35
N LEU A 149 10.28 8.31 -0.85
CA LEU A 149 11.04 8.51 -2.09
C LEU A 149 11.48 9.96 -2.28
N VAL A 150 10.62 10.93 -1.94
CA VAL A 150 10.96 12.36 -1.96
C VAL A 150 12.08 12.68 -0.98
N GLN A 151 12.03 12.13 0.24
CA GLN A 151 13.11 12.31 1.22
C GLN A 151 14.44 11.71 0.74
N LEU A 152 14.42 10.51 0.17
CA LEU A 152 15.63 9.89 -0.39
C LEU A 152 16.20 10.70 -1.57
N GLN A 153 15.35 11.20 -2.46
CA GLN A 153 15.76 12.08 -3.56
C GLN A 153 16.32 13.43 -3.04
N SER A 154 15.72 13.99 -1.99
CA SER A 154 16.17 15.21 -1.31
C SER A 154 17.58 15.03 -0.75
N ARG A 155 17.87 13.90 -0.11
CA ARG A 155 19.24 13.57 0.36
C ARG A 155 20.22 13.39 -0.78
N ASN A 156 19.84 12.71 -1.86
CA ASN A 156 20.69 12.57 -3.04
C ASN A 156 21.11 13.92 -3.61
N ALA A 157 20.20 14.89 -3.67
CA ALA A 157 20.52 16.24 -4.11
C ALA A 157 21.57 16.91 -3.20
N SER A 158 21.43 16.76 -1.87
CA SER A 158 22.43 17.23 -0.90
C SER A 158 23.77 16.52 -1.04
N TYR A 159 23.77 15.19 -1.24
CA TYR A 159 25.01 14.43 -1.47
C TYR A 159 25.76 14.96 -2.68
N MET A 160 25.06 15.12 -3.80
CA MET A 160 25.65 15.63 -5.02
C MET A 160 26.19 17.05 -4.84
N ARG A 161 25.47 17.93 -4.12
CA ARG A 161 25.96 19.28 -3.77
C ARG A 161 27.27 19.21 -2.97
N MET A 162 27.30 18.43 -1.88
CA MET A 162 28.46 18.30 -1.00
C MET A 162 29.66 17.65 -1.70
N LEU A 163 29.43 16.60 -2.48
CA LEU A 163 30.49 15.91 -3.24
C LEU A 163 31.10 16.78 -4.33
N ARG A 164 30.31 17.66 -4.96
CA ARG A 164 30.81 18.64 -5.94
C ARG A 164 31.62 19.77 -5.30
N ALA A 165 31.32 20.12 -4.05
CA ALA A 165 32.07 21.13 -3.30
C ALA A 165 33.45 20.64 -2.82
N LEU A 166 33.69 19.33 -2.79
CA LEU A 166 34.98 18.75 -2.39
C LEU A 166 36.04 18.94 -3.49
N PRO A 167 37.26 19.40 -3.13
CA PRO A 167 38.41 19.43 -4.05
C PRO A 167 38.70 18.04 -4.65
N ASN A 168 39.13 17.99 -5.91
CA ASN A 168 39.43 16.72 -6.59
C ASN A 168 40.53 15.92 -5.88
N ASP A 169 41.50 16.58 -5.25
CA ASP A 169 42.59 15.92 -4.51
C ASP A 169 42.11 15.12 -3.28
N ARG A 170 40.89 15.39 -2.79
CA ARG A 170 40.27 14.63 -1.69
C ARG A 170 39.48 13.41 -2.17
N LYS A 171 39.21 13.27 -3.47
CA LYS A 171 38.46 12.14 -4.03
C LYS A 171 39.42 10.97 -4.25
N LEU A 172 39.02 9.77 -3.85
CA LEU A 172 39.84 8.58 -4.10
C LEU A 172 39.87 8.28 -5.61
N GLY A 173 41.05 7.88 -6.11
CA GLY A 173 41.22 7.43 -7.50
C GLY A 173 40.60 6.04 -7.75
N HIS A 174 40.37 5.71 -9.02
CA HIS A 174 39.61 4.56 -9.55
C HIS A 174 39.90 3.16 -8.95
N SER A 175 41.05 2.93 -8.31
CA SER A 175 41.52 1.59 -7.98
C SER A 175 41.13 1.06 -6.59
N ALA A 176 40.77 1.92 -5.63
CA ALA A 176 40.56 1.49 -4.23
C ALA A 176 39.17 0.83 -4.02
N THR A 177 38.15 1.30 -4.74
CA THR A 177 36.74 1.00 -4.41
C THR A 177 36.19 -0.26 -5.08
N SER A 178 36.83 -0.75 -6.15
CA SER A 178 36.38 -1.96 -6.86
C SER A 178 36.43 -3.22 -5.98
N THR A 179 37.27 -3.26 -4.95
CA THR A 179 37.46 -4.45 -4.11
C THR A 179 36.38 -4.54 -3.02
N SER A 180 36.05 -3.42 -2.37
CA SER A 180 35.05 -3.36 -1.29
C SER A 180 33.63 -3.55 -1.82
N VAL A 181 33.30 -2.93 -2.97
CA VAL A 181 31.98 -3.06 -3.61
C VAL A 181 31.73 -4.49 -4.12
N LYS A 182 32.77 -5.17 -4.62
CA LYS A 182 32.68 -6.60 -4.97
C LYS A 182 32.45 -7.47 -3.74
N ARG A 183 33.17 -7.24 -2.64
CA ARG A 183 32.96 -7.99 -1.39
C ARG A 183 31.56 -7.79 -0.83
N LEU A 184 31.04 -6.55 -0.81
CA LEU A 184 29.67 -6.24 -0.35
C LEU A 184 28.57 -6.79 -1.27
N ALA A 185 28.89 -7.07 -2.54
CA ALA A 185 27.97 -7.71 -3.49
C ALA A 185 28.04 -9.25 -3.44
N GLU A 186 29.18 -9.81 -3.05
CA GLU A 186 29.44 -11.25 -2.90
C GLU A 186 29.03 -11.78 -1.51
N GLU A 187 29.19 -10.99 -0.45
CA GLU A 187 28.56 -11.23 0.85
C GLU A 187 27.05 -11.04 0.69
N ASP A 188 26.25 -12.00 1.16
CA ASP A 188 24.80 -11.86 1.09
C ASP A 188 24.40 -10.62 1.92
N PRO A 189 23.84 -9.55 1.32
CA PRO A 189 23.50 -8.33 2.05
C PRO A 189 22.44 -8.57 3.15
N ARG A 190 21.81 -9.76 3.16
CA ARG A 190 20.99 -10.29 4.27
C ARG A 190 21.77 -10.55 5.56
N GLN A 191 23.09 -10.73 5.47
CA GLN A 191 23.99 -10.87 6.62
C GLN A 191 24.64 -9.53 7.00
N ALA A 192 24.91 -8.65 6.03
CA ALA A 192 25.46 -7.32 6.30
C ALA A 192 24.43 -6.34 6.90
N VAL A 193 23.14 -6.58 6.65
CA VAL A 193 22.01 -5.84 7.22
C VAL A 193 20.99 -6.87 7.70
N ASN A 194 20.50 -6.74 8.93
CA ASN A 194 19.42 -7.54 9.52
C ASN A 194 18.12 -7.37 8.71
N LEU A 195 18.06 -7.98 7.53
CA LEU A 195 16.85 -8.02 6.73
C LEU A 195 15.85 -8.96 7.44
N PRO A 196 14.55 -8.63 7.39
CA PRO A 196 13.54 -9.33 8.17
C PRO A 196 13.56 -10.85 7.87
N THR A 197 13.67 -11.68 8.90
CA THR A 197 13.61 -13.14 8.77
C THR A 197 12.14 -13.58 8.61
N GLU A 198 11.86 -14.42 7.61
CA GLU A 198 10.50 -14.91 7.37
C GLU A 198 10.13 -16.00 8.40
N ASN A 199 9.03 -15.82 9.14
CA ASN A 199 8.50 -16.85 10.04
C ASN A 199 7.75 -17.94 9.24
N TRP A 200 7.48 -19.10 9.83
CA TRP A 200 6.74 -20.22 9.19
C TRP A 200 5.36 -19.82 8.65
N CYS A 201 4.66 -18.95 9.38
CA CYS A 201 3.40 -18.36 8.91
C CYS A 201 3.62 -17.51 7.64
N ASP A 202 4.75 -16.80 7.57
CA ASP A 202 5.10 -16.00 6.41
C ASP A 202 5.46 -16.87 5.20
N VAL A 203 6.17 -17.97 5.42
CA VAL A 203 6.46 -18.96 4.37
C VAL A 203 5.16 -19.53 3.81
N SER A 204 4.22 -19.91 4.67
CA SER A 204 2.91 -20.44 4.28
C SER A 204 2.09 -19.43 3.48
N CYS A 205 2.00 -18.18 3.97
CA CYS A 205 1.29 -17.12 3.26
C CYS A 205 1.98 -16.74 1.93
N ASN A 206 3.31 -16.80 1.84
CA ASN A 206 4.03 -16.61 0.58
C ASN A 206 3.65 -17.68 -0.43
N TRP A 207 3.56 -18.94 -0.01
CA TRP A 207 3.14 -20.03 -0.89
C TRP A 207 1.69 -19.85 -1.36
N ILE A 208 0.76 -19.57 -0.46
CA ILE A 208 -0.65 -19.32 -0.80
C ILE A 208 -0.76 -18.12 -1.74
N SER A 209 0.02 -17.07 -1.51
CA SER A 209 0.00 -15.87 -2.35
C SER A 209 0.51 -16.17 -3.76
N LEU A 210 1.55 -16.99 -3.89
CA LEU A 210 2.03 -17.46 -5.19
C LEU A 210 0.99 -18.34 -5.89
N ALA A 211 0.27 -19.19 -5.14
CA ALA A 211 -0.78 -20.04 -5.68
C ALA A 211 -1.97 -19.21 -6.19
N VAL A 212 -2.55 -18.35 -5.34
CA VAL A 212 -3.71 -17.50 -5.65
C VAL A 212 -3.38 -16.48 -6.74
N GLY A 213 -2.20 -15.85 -6.69
CA GLY A 213 -1.73 -14.91 -7.71
C GLY A 213 -1.19 -15.55 -9.00
N SER A 214 -1.36 -16.85 -9.19
CA SER A 214 -0.88 -17.56 -10.38
C SER A 214 -1.88 -17.51 -11.53
N ILE A 215 -1.39 -17.69 -12.77
CA ILE A 215 -2.29 -17.90 -13.91
C ILE A 215 -3.11 -19.19 -13.77
N TYR A 216 -2.60 -20.19 -13.05
CA TYR A 216 -3.28 -21.46 -12.88
C TYR A 216 -4.53 -21.30 -12.01
N ALA A 217 -4.46 -20.48 -10.96
CA ALA A 217 -5.64 -20.08 -10.20
C ALA A 217 -6.69 -19.42 -11.09
N LEU A 218 -6.26 -18.55 -12.02
CA LEU A 218 -7.17 -17.91 -12.97
C LEU A 218 -7.84 -18.91 -13.93
N ILE A 219 -7.08 -19.90 -14.42
CA ILE A 219 -7.59 -20.96 -15.30
C ILE A 219 -8.58 -21.85 -14.54
N ILE A 220 -8.26 -22.22 -13.30
CA ILE A 220 -9.14 -23.00 -12.43
C ILE A 220 -10.43 -22.22 -12.13
N TYR A 221 -10.31 -20.93 -11.83
CA TYR A 221 -11.45 -20.05 -11.55
C TYR A 221 -12.43 -20.02 -12.72
N TRP A 222 -11.97 -19.65 -13.92
CA TRP A 222 -12.83 -19.60 -15.10
C TRP A 222 -13.27 -20.99 -15.57
N GLY A 223 -12.42 -22.02 -15.41
CA GLY A 223 -12.80 -23.40 -15.66
C GLY A 223 -13.97 -23.85 -14.79
N GLY A 224 -13.97 -23.48 -13.51
CA GLY A 224 -15.07 -23.72 -12.58
C GLY A 224 -16.34 -22.99 -12.97
N VAL A 225 -16.26 -21.70 -13.33
CA VAL A 225 -17.41 -20.91 -13.80
C VAL A 225 -18.01 -21.51 -15.08
N ILE A 226 -17.17 -21.90 -16.05
CA ILE A 226 -17.63 -22.53 -17.31
C ILE A 226 -18.27 -23.90 -17.03
N ALA A 227 -17.69 -24.71 -16.15
CA ALA A 227 -18.27 -25.98 -15.75
C ALA A 227 -19.63 -25.80 -15.08
N TRP A 228 -19.76 -24.82 -14.18
CA TRP A 228 -21.03 -24.46 -13.55
C TRP A 228 -22.10 -24.03 -14.56
N ILE A 229 -21.75 -23.19 -15.55
CA ILE A 229 -22.64 -22.84 -16.67
C ILE A 229 -23.07 -24.10 -17.42
N GLY A 230 -22.13 -25.00 -17.72
CA GLY A 230 -22.40 -26.26 -18.43
C GLY A 230 -23.33 -27.22 -17.67
N LEU A 231 -23.37 -27.14 -16.33
CA LEU A 231 -24.30 -27.91 -15.50
C LEU A 231 -25.71 -27.30 -15.41
N GLY A 232 -25.89 -26.06 -15.86
CA GLY A 232 -27.18 -25.35 -15.84
C GLY A 232 -28.34 -26.14 -16.47
N PRO A 233 -28.19 -26.70 -17.69
CA PRO A 233 -29.25 -27.50 -18.32
C PRO A 233 -29.64 -28.74 -17.52
N MET A 234 -28.68 -29.41 -16.89
CA MET A 234 -28.95 -30.61 -16.07
C MET A 234 -29.70 -30.26 -14.78
N LEU A 235 -29.52 -29.04 -14.27
CA LEU A 235 -30.13 -28.53 -13.04
C LEU A 235 -31.30 -27.57 -13.33
N SER A 236 -31.83 -27.57 -14.55
CA SER A 236 -32.99 -26.78 -15.00
C SER A 236 -32.87 -25.27 -14.77
N TRP A 237 -31.65 -24.73 -14.64
CA TRP A 237 -31.40 -23.32 -14.35
C TRP A 237 -32.14 -22.76 -13.12
N ASP A 238 -32.46 -23.63 -12.14
CA ASP A 238 -33.25 -23.26 -10.96
C ASP A 238 -32.47 -22.32 -10.01
N ASN A 239 -33.19 -21.66 -9.09
CA ASN A 239 -32.61 -20.78 -8.07
C ASN A 239 -31.55 -21.49 -7.22
N LEU A 240 -31.67 -22.81 -7.00
CA LEU A 240 -30.66 -23.58 -6.27
C LEU A 240 -29.33 -23.68 -7.05
N TRP A 241 -29.39 -23.81 -8.39
CA TRP A 241 -28.20 -23.80 -9.25
C TRP A 241 -27.47 -22.45 -9.20
N GLN A 242 -28.22 -21.34 -9.14
CA GLN A 242 -27.66 -20.00 -8.95
C GLN A 242 -27.07 -19.82 -7.55
N LEU A 243 -27.74 -20.33 -6.52
CA LEU A 243 -27.30 -20.22 -5.13
C LEU A 243 -25.97 -20.93 -4.88
N TYR A 244 -25.73 -22.09 -5.50
CA TYR A 244 -24.47 -22.83 -5.33
C TYR A 244 -23.25 -22.03 -5.77
N VAL A 245 -23.30 -21.43 -6.96
CA VAL A 245 -22.16 -20.60 -7.41
C VAL A 245 -22.04 -19.35 -6.56
N ASN A 246 -23.17 -18.75 -6.16
CA ASN A 246 -23.16 -17.52 -5.38
C ASN A 246 -22.48 -17.74 -4.01
N THR A 247 -22.84 -18.83 -3.32
CA THR A 247 -22.17 -19.23 -2.07
C THR A 247 -20.70 -19.59 -2.29
N ALA A 248 -20.35 -20.27 -3.39
CA ALA A 248 -18.95 -20.58 -3.70
C ALA A 248 -18.12 -19.30 -3.94
N THR A 249 -18.65 -18.33 -4.69
CA THR A 249 -18.00 -17.04 -4.93
C THR A 249 -17.93 -16.19 -3.66
N ALA A 250 -18.94 -16.25 -2.79
CA ALA A 250 -18.93 -15.59 -1.49
C ALA A 250 -17.76 -16.08 -0.62
N VAL A 251 -17.58 -17.41 -0.52
CA VAL A 251 -16.45 -17.99 0.22
C VAL A 251 -15.12 -17.57 -0.39
N GLU A 252 -15.00 -17.60 -1.71
CA GLU A 252 -13.80 -17.18 -2.45
C GLU A 252 -13.46 -15.71 -2.19
N LEU A 253 -14.41 -14.80 -2.42
CA LEU A 253 -14.24 -13.37 -2.16
C LEU A 253 -13.86 -13.08 -0.72
N THR A 254 -14.51 -13.74 0.24
CA THR A 254 -14.21 -13.59 1.67
C THR A 254 -12.77 -13.95 1.99
N PHE A 255 -12.33 -15.11 1.48
CA PHE A 255 -10.98 -15.58 1.69
C PHE A 255 -9.96 -14.69 0.98
N THR A 256 -10.12 -14.49 -0.33
CA THR A 256 -9.17 -13.76 -1.17
C THR A 256 -9.02 -12.31 -0.70
N SER A 257 -10.09 -11.68 -0.19
CA SER A 257 -10.08 -10.28 0.22
C SER A 257 -9.31 -10.09 1.53
N MET A 258 -9.58 -10.92 2.54
CA MET A 258 -8.81 -10.94 3.79
C MET A 258 -7.37 -11.36 3.56
N PHE A 259 -7.14 -12.33 2.68
CA PHE A 259 -5.81 -12.78 2.31
C PHE A 259 -5.00 -11.67 1.62
N LEU A 260 -5.63 -10.90 0.72
CA LEU A 260 -5.01 -9.74 0.07
C LEU A 260 -4.66 -8.64 1.08
N GLN A 261 -5.57 -8.30 2.00
CA GLN A 261 -5.31 -7.30 3.05
C GLN A 261 -4.11 -7.69 3.91
N ASN A 262 -4.04 -8.96 4.32
CA ASN A 262 -2.93 -9.49 5.10
C ASN A 262 -1.62 -9.48 4.32
N THR A 263 -1.63 -9.97 3.08
CA THR A 263 -0.45 -9.99 2.21
C THR A 263 0.08 -8.58 1.99
N ARG A 264 -0.79 -7.61 1.70
CA ARG A 264 -0.43 -6.20 1.55
C ARG A 264 0.20 -5.63 2.81
N ARG A 265 -0.39 -5.89 3.98
CA ARG A 265 0.13 -5.38 5.26
C ARG A 265 1.54 -5.89 5.50
N ARG A 266 1.73 -7.21 5.45
CA ARG A 266 3.02 -7.85 5.67
C ARG A 266 4.08 -7.39 4.68
N HIS A 267 3.71 -7.23 3.40
CA HIS A 267 4.63 -6.71 2.40
C HIS A 267 5.00 -5.25 2.67
N MET A 268 4.10 -4.42 3.21
CA MET A 268 4.48 -3.07 3.65
C MET A 268 5.40 -3.09 4.87
N ASP A 269 5.13 -3.93 5.88
CA ASP A 269 5.99 -4.06 7.06
C ASP A 269 7.44 -4.41 6.63
N TYR A 270 7.59 -5.37 5.70
CA TYR A 270 8.89 -5.71 5.10
C TYR A 270 9.56 -4.53 4.38
N LEU A 271 8.78 -3.75 3.59
CA LEU A 271 9.32 -2.59 2.88
C LEU A 271 9.74 -1.48 3.85
N GLU A 272 8.98 -1.25 4.92
CA GLU A 272 9.27 -0.26 5.96
C GLU A 272 10.60 -0.58 6.66
N GLU A 273 10.85 -1.84 7.02
CA GLU A 273 12.13 -2.27 7.60
C GLU A 273 13.31 -2.09 6.62
N CYS A 274 13.11 -2.40 5.34
CA CYS A 274 14.11 -2.15 4.30
C CYS A 274 14.40 -0.65 4.14
N LEU A 275 13.35 0.19 4.15
CA LEU A 275 13.47 1.64 4.04
C LEU A 275 14.15 2.24 5.27
N ALA A 276 13.86 1.74 6.47
CA ALA A 276 14.53 2.15 7.70
C ALA A 276 16.05 1.89 7.62
N SER A 277 16.45 0.76 7.04
CA SER A 277 17.86 0.44 6.81
C SER A 277 18.52 1.43 5.83
N ILE A 278 17.86 1.75 4.71
CA ILE A 278 18.34 2.73 3.73
C ILE A 278 18.45 4.12 4.37
N ILE A 279 17.41 4.56 5.10
CA ILE A 279 17.38 5.86 5.77
C ILE A 279 18.52 5.98 6.79
N LYS A 280 18.79 4.92 7.55
CA LYS A 280 19.89 4.89 8.51
C LYS A 280 21.24 5.05 7.80
N THR A 281 21.48 4.31 6.73
CA THR A 281 22.69 4.46 5.90
C THR A 281 22.80 5.86 5.33
N ASP A 282 21.70 6.42 4.84
CA ASP A 282 21.65 7.78 4.30
C ASP A 282 21.95 8.86 5.36
N CYS A 283 21.48 8.68 6.61
CA CYS A 283 21.80 9.58 7.71
C CYS A 283 23.31 9.61 7.98
N GLU A 284 23.94 8.42 7.99
CA GLU A 284 25.38 8.27 8.21
C GLU A 284 26.20 8.91 7.08
N ILE A 285 25.80 8.67 5.83
CA ILE A 285 26.40 9.32 4.65
C ILE A 285 26.31 10.84 4.77
N GLU A 286 25.12 11.37 5.10
CA GLU A 286 24.90 12.81 5.22
C GLU A 286 25.81 13.41 6.29
N LEU A 287 25.88 12.78 7.45
CA LEU A 287 26.67 13.23 8.58
C LEU A 287 28.17 13.29 8.22
N LEU A 288 28.72 12.24 7.61
CA LEU A 288 30.12 12.20 7.19
C LEU A 288 30.42 13.25 6.10
N LEU A 289 29.53 13.43 5.13
CA LEU A 289 29.72 14.45 4.09
C LEU A 289 29.68 15.88 4.67
N ARG A 290 28.78 16.15 5.61
CA ARG A 290 28.74 17.44 6.31
C ARG A 290 29.99 17.67 7.15
N GLN A 291 30.54 16.63 7.79
CA GLN A 291 31.83 16.72 8.48
C GLN A 291 32.98 17.06 7.53
N LEU A 292 33.03 16.43 6.35
CA LEU A 292 34.09 16.66 5.36
C LEU A 292 34.02 18.03 4.68
N THR A 293 32.80 18.54 4.46
CA THR A 293 32.56 19.77 3.69
C THR A 293 32.31 21.00 4.56
N GLY A 294 31.89 20.81 5.82
CA GLY A 294 31.36 21.88 6.66
C GLY A 294 29.98 22.38 6.23
N ASP A 295 29.24 21.63 5.39
CA ASP A 295 27.92 22.04 4.90
C ASP A 295 26.87 22.06 6.03
N ILE A 296 26.34 23.26 6.30
CA ILE A 296 25.25 23.51 7.26
C ILE A 296 23.91 23.77 6.58
N GLN A 297 23.85 23.72 5.24
CA GLN A 297 22.63 24.04 4.51
C GLN A 297 21.60 22.92 4.67
N PRO A 298 20.31 23.24 4.88
CA PRO A 298 19.28 22.22 4.97
C PRO A 298 19.14 21.45 3.67
N ASN A 299 18.62 20.22 3.78
CA ASN A 299 18.26 19.42 2.62
C ASN A 299 17.15 20.11 1.82
N PRO A 300 17.22 20.11 0.47
CA PRO A 300 16.25 20.82 -0.35
C PRO A 300 14.87 20.18 -0.24
N THR A 301 13.82 21.01 -0.21
CA THR A 301 12.44 20.54 -0.33
C THR A 301 12.17 20.18 -1.77
N LEU A 302 11.67 18.97 -2.00
CA LEU A 302 11.29 18.48 -3.32
C LEU A 302 9.78 18.26 -3.36
N GLU A 303 9.20 18.53 -4.53
CA GLU A 303 7.78 18.38 -4.80
C GLU A 303 7.57 17.34 -5.90
N ILE A 304 6.75 16.32 -5.62
CA ILE A 304 6.16 15.50 -6.67
C ILE A 304 4.85 16.15 -7.07
N GLU A 305 4.85 16.76 -8.24
CA GLU A 305 3.65 17.37 -8.81
C GLU A 305 2.58 16.30 -9.08
N PRO A 306 1.30 16.61 -8.80
CA PRO A 306 0.20 15.72 -9.11
C PRO A 306 0.09 15.54 -10.62
N GLN A 307 -0.23 14.32 -11.05
CA GLN A 307 -0.41 14.05 -12.47
C GLN A 307 -1.65 14.81 -12.98
N GLU A 308 -1.51 15.54 -14.09
CA GLU A 308 -2.68 16.10 -14.76
C GLU A 308 -3.56 14.96 -15.31
N VAL A 309 -4.80 14.92 -14.81
CA VAL A 309 -5.78 13.87 -15.17
C VAL A 309 -7.01 14.47 -15.84
N ALA A 310 -7.54 13.74 -16.81
CA ALA A 310 -8.81 14.05 -17.45
C ALA A 310 -9.98 13.99 -16.45
N THR A 311 -11.07 14.70 -16.74
CA THR A 311 -12.24 14.81 -15.88
C THR A 311 -12.84 13.46 -15.48
N GLY A 312 -12.92 12.50 -16.41
CA GLY A 312 -13.44 11.17 -16.11
C GLY A 312 -12.60 10.42 -15.08
N VAL A 313 -11.27 10.53 -15.17
CA VAL A 313 -10.35 9.93 -14.20
C VAL A 313 -10.48 10.62 -12.84
N ARG A 314 -10.68 11.94 -12.82
CA ARG A 314 -10.94 12.68 -11.57
C ARG A 314 -12.22 12.23 -10.87
N LEU A 315 -13.25 11.81 -11.61
CA LEU A 315 -14.46 11.24 -11.02
C LEU A 315 -14.19 9.88 -10.35
N ILE A 316 -13.35 9.05 -10.97
CA ILE A 316 -12.91 7.77 -10.38
C ILE A 316 -12.13 8.03 -9.08
N ASP A 317 -11.21 9.01 -9.09
CA ASP A 317 -10.44 9.40 -7.91
C ASP A 317 -11.36 9.94 -6.79
N TYR A 318 -12.37 10.74 -7.14
CA TYR A 318 -13.37 11.21 -6.18
C TYR A 318 -14.12 10.05 -5.52
N TYR A 319 -14.60 9.10 -6.31
CA TYR A 319 -15.33 7.94 -5.82
C TYR A 319 -14.46 7.08 -4.89
N ALA A 320 -13.20 6.86 -5.26
CA ALA A 320 -12.27 6.11 -4.43
C ALA A 320 -11.88 6.81 -3.13
N ASP A 321 -11.70 8.13 -3.15
CA ASP A 321 -11.51 8.91 -1.93
C ASP A 321 -12.74 8.85 -1.03
N LEU A 322 -13.95 8.85 -1.60
CA LEU A 322 -15.18 8.69 -0.85
C LEU A 322 -15.21 7.35 -0.12
N ILE A 323 -14.98 6.24 -0.85
CA ILE A 323 -14.97 4.87 -0.30
C ILE A 323 -13.82 4.65 0.68
N GLY A 324 -12.63 5.13 0.34
CA GLY A 324 -11.42 5.04 1.16
C GLY A 324 -11.37 6.06 2.29
N SER A 325 -12.44 6.81 2.57
CA SER A 325 -12.49 7.77 3.67
C SER A 325 -13.51 7.38 4.75
N GLY A 326 -13.45 8.08 5.89
CA GLY A 326 -14.47 7.93 6.92
C GLY A 326 -15.89 8.30 6.46
N ALA A 327 -16.03 9.08 5.38
CA ALA A 327 -17.34 9.38 4.79
C ALA A 327 -17.97 8.14 4.17
N GLY A 328 -17.18 7.31 3.45
CA GLY A 328 -17.63 6.02 2.92
C GLY A 328 -18.13 5.10 4.04
N VAL A 329 -17.36 4.98 5.12
CA VAL A 329 -17.76 4.20 6.31
C VAL A 329 -19.07 4.72 6.92
N PHE A 330 -19.23 6.04 7.02
CA PHE A 330 -20.46 6.63 7.53
C PHE A 330 -21.67 6.32 6.64
N ILE A 331 -21.51 6.45 5.31
CA ILE A 331 -22.56 6.09 4.34
C ILE A 331 -22.93 4.61 4.48
N SER A 332 -21.94 3.74 4.58
CA SER A 332 -22.13 2.30 4.82
C SER A 332 -22.95 2.03 6.07
N ILE A 333 -22.62 2.65 7.20
CA ILE A 333 -23.36 2.51 8.45
C ILE A 333 -24.81 2.98 8.27
N CYS A 334 -25.04 4.11 7.61
CA CYS A 334 -26.39 4.61 7.34
C CYS A 334 -27.20 3.61 6.49
N VAL A 335 -26.62 3.06 5.43
CA VAL A 335 -27.27 2.05 4.57
C VAL A 335 -27.64 0.81 5.41
N PHE A 336 -26.72 0.33 6.26
CA PHE A 336 -27.01 -0.81 7.15
C PHE A 336 -28.12 -0.53 8.15
N ILE A 337 -28.13 0.66 8.77
CA ILE A 337 -29.20 1.06 9.71
C ILE A 337 -30.55 1.11 9.01
N ILE A 338 -30.60 1.69 7.81
CA ILE A 338 -31.82 1.78 7.00
C ILE A 338 -32.30 0.37 6.62
N TRP A 339 -31.39 -0.51 6.18
CA TRP A 339 -31.73 -1.89 5.85
C TRP A 339 -32.28 -2.65 7.08
N ILE A 340 -31.66 -2.51 8.25
CA ILE A 340 -32.19 -3.13 9.48
C ILE A 340 -33.58 -2.57 9.83
N ALA A 341 -33.77 -1.26 9.73
CA ALA A 341 -35.03 -0.60 10.06
C ALA A 341 -36.19 -1.04 9.16
N ILE A 342 -35.95 -1.18 7.85
CA ILE A 342 -36.95 -1.63 6.88
C ILE A 342 -37.22 -3.14 7.01
N GLY A 343 -36.23 -3.93 7.45
CA GLY A 343 -36.35 -5.38 7.58
C GLY A 343 -37.54 -5.83 8.45
N ASN A 344 -37.87 -5.07 9.49
CA ASN A 344 -39.05 -5.35 10.31
C ASN A 344 -40.37 -5.22 9.53
N TYR A 345 -40.47 -4.21 8.65
CA TYR A 345 -41.64 -4.02 7.79
C TYR A 345 -41.74 -5.12 6.72
N MET A 346 -40.59 -5.58 6.22
CA MET A 346 -40.48 -6.62 5.20
C MET A 346 -40.47 -8.04 5.78
N GLN A 347 -40.77 -8.18 7.08
CA GLN A 347 -40.87 -9.44 7.82
C GLN A 347 -39.64 -10.35 7.75
N TRP A 348 -38.45 -9.79 7.46
CA TRP A 348 -37.21 -10.55 7.37
C TRP A 348 -37.27 -11.78 6.45
N ASN A 349 -38.07 -11.71 5.38
CA ASN A 349 -38.19 -12.83 4.43
C ASN A 349 -36.91 -13.00 3.60
N SER A 350 -36.75 -14.16 2.94
CA SER A 350 -35.55 -14.46 2.16
C SER A 350 -35.29 -13.44 1.04
N ASN A 351 -36.35 -12.85 0.46
CA ASN A 351 -36.20 -11.84 -0.58
C ASN A 351 -35.63 -10.51 -0.04
N TRP A 352 -35.94 -10.16 1.22
CA TRP A 352 -35.38 -8.99 1.89
C TRP A 352 -33.92 -9.19 2.29
N TRP A 353 -33.57 -10.38 2.77
CA TRP A 353 -32.19 -10.75 3.06
C TRP A 353 -31.32 -10.65 1.79
N LEU A 354 -31.83 -11.12 0.65
CA LEU A 354 -31.08 -11.09 -0.60
C LEU A 354 -30.83 -9.67 -1.17
N ILE A 355 -31.60 -8.67 -0.73
CA ILE A 355 -31.41 -7.27 -1.16
C ILE A 355 -30.06 -6.72 -0.70
N ILE A 356 -29.60 -7.04 0.52
CA ILE A 356 -28.30 -6.54 0.97
C ILE A 356 -27.18 -7.12 0.13
N GLY A 357 -27.24 -8.43 -0.17
CA GLY A 357 -26.30 -9.10 -1.07
C GLY A 357 -26.31 -8.52 -2.47
N THR A 358 -27.47 -8.16 -3.00
CA THR A 358 -27.58 -7.50 -4.32
C THR A 358 -26.95 -6.11 -4.31
N TYR A 359 -27.22 -5.30 -3.28
CA TYR A 359 -26.61 -3.98 -3.14
C TYR A 359 -25.09 -4.08 -3.05
N THR A 360 -24.58 -4.91 -2.14
CA THR A 360 -23.13 -5.05 -1.94
C THR A 360 -22.45 -5.65 -3.15
N GLY A 361 -23.04 -6.64 -3.84
CA GLY A 361 -22.48 -7.22 -5.06
C GLY A 361 -22.43 -6.26 -6.24
N LEU A 362 -23.42 -5.39 -6.41
CA LEU A 362 -23.41 -4.34 -7.44
C LEU A 362 -22.33 -3.28 -7.16
N VAL A 363 -22.17 -2.89 -5.90
CA VAL A 363 -21.14 -1.91 -5.48
C VAL A 363 -19.74 -2.53 -5.58
N GLY A 364 -19.53 -3.74 -5.04
CA GLY A 364 -18.28 -4.49 -5.08
C GLY A 364 -17.77 -4.70 -6.50
N PHE A 365 -18.67 -4.93 -7.45
CA PHE A 365 -18.31 -4.99 -8.88
C PHE A 365 -17.72 -3.69 -9.42
N VAL A 366 -18.29 -2.53 -9.07
CA VAL A 366 -17.71 -1.23 -9.44
C VAL A 366 -16.40 -1.00 -8.71
N ASP A 367 -16.36 -1.30 -7.41
CA ASP A 367 -15.21 -1.13 -6.53
C ASP A 367 -14.01 -1.96 -7.02
N GLY A 368 -14.23 -3.19 -7.49
CA GLY A 368 -13.19 -4.02 -8.09
C GLY A 368 -12.49 -3.34 -9.26
N PHE A 369 -13.24 -2.69 -10.17
CA PHE A 369 -12.66 -1.96 -11.30
C PHE A 369 -11.98 -0.66 -10.86
N VAL A 370 -12.58 0.08 -9.92
CA VAL A 370 -12.00 1.32 -9.38
C VAL A 370 -10.69 1.03 -8.67
N LEU A 371 -10.68 0.05 -7.76
CA LEU A 371 -9.50 -0.41 -7.02
C LEU A 371 -8.41 -0.86 -7.99
N ARG A 372 -8.78 -1.55 -9.08
CA ARG A 372 -7.83 -1.96 -10.10
C ARG A 372 -7.23 -0.79 -10.89
N ASN A 373 -8.06 0.19 -11.27
CA ASN A 373 -7.62 1.40 -11.96
C ASN A 373 -6.62 2.20 -11.12
N ILE A 374 -6.96 2.45 -9.85
CA ILE A 374 -6.14 3.24 -8.93
C ILE A 374 -4.84 2.53 -8.63
N TYR A 375 -4.90 1.24 -8.30
CA TYR A 375 -3.70 0.43 -8.06
C TYR A 375 -2.71 0.53 -9.21
N PHE A 376 -3.18 0.41 -10.45
CA PHE A 376 -2.32 0.47 -11.64
C PHE A 376 -1.67 1.85 -11.82
N ARG A 377 -2.43 2.93 -11.62
CA ARG A 377 -1.93 4.30 -11.74
C ARG A 377 -0.91 4.63 -10.65
N GLU A 378 -1.21 4.27 -9.41
CA GLU A 378 -0.31 4.46 -8.28
C GLU A 378 0.98 3.64 -8.43
N ASP A 379 0.89 2.37 -8.86
CA ASP A 379 2.10 1.58 -9.14
C ASP A 379 2.94 2.23 -10.24
N LYS A 380 2.33 2.75 -11.31
CA LYS A 380 3.05 3.46 -12.38
C LYS A 380 3.76 4.71 -11.84
N MET A 381 3.10 5.48 -11.00
CA MET A 381 3.67 6.67 -10.36
C MET A 381 4.85 6.30 -9.47
N LEU A 382 4.68 5.31 -8.58
CA LEU A 382 5.75 4.80 -7.72
C LEU A 382 6.96 4.31 -8.53
N ASN A 383 6.73 3.51 -9.59
CA ASN A 383 7.81 3.03 -10.46
C ASN A 383 8.58 4.20 -11.10
N THR A 384 7.88 5.28 -11.49
CA THR A 384 8.52 6.47 -12.06
C THR A 384 9.45 7.13 -11.05
N GLN A 385 9.00 7.28 -9.81
CA GLN A 385 9.78 7.89 -8.73
C GLN A 385 10.95 7.01 -8.25
N PHE A 386 10.77 5.69 -8.22
CA PHE A 386 11.87 4.75 -8.00
C PHE A 386 12.93 4.85 -9.10
N ASN A 387 12.51 4.96 -10.37
CA ASN A 387 13.47 5.13 -11.47
C ASN A 387 14.21 6.47 -11.36
N ALA A 388 13.53 7.55 -10.98
CA ALA A 388 14.17 8.84 -10.72
C ALA A 388 15.20 8.75 -9.58
N LEU A 389 14.89 8.03 -8.50
CA LEU A 389 15.83 7.77 -7.41
C LEU A 389 17.05 6.96 -7.90
N ILE A 390 16.82 5.88 -8.66
CA ILE A 390 17.90 5.05 -9.23
C ILE A 390 18.81 5.88 -10.15
N ASN A 391 18.23 6.74 -10.99
CA ASN A 391 19.00 7.62 -11.87
C ASN A 391 19.84 8.61 -11.05
N ALA A 392 19.29 9.20 -9.99
CA ALA A 392 20.04 10.09 -9.11
C ALA A 392 21.21 9.35 -8.41
N ASP A 393 21.03 8.08 -8.04
CA ASP A 393 22.13 7.25 -7.51
C ASP A 393 23.22 7.05 -8.56
N MET A 394 22.82 6.77 -9.80
CA MET A 394 23.77 6.60 -10.92
C MET A 394 24.54 7.88 -11.21
N ASP A 395 23.91 9.05 -11.13
CA ASP A 395 24.58 10.34 -11.32
C ASP A 395 25.66 10.57 -10.25
N ILE A 396 25.37 10.27 -8.98
CA ILE A 396 26.36 10.32 -7.89
C ILE A 396 27.53 9.38 -8.18
N SER A 397 27.19 8.17 -8.64
CA SER A 397 28.15 7.12 -8.94
C SER A 397 29.08 7.52 -10.08
N GLN A 398 28.53 8.10 -11.15
CA GLN A 398 29.28 8.60 -12.29
C GLN A 398 30.16 9.79 -11.89
N ALA A 399 29.68 10.68 -11.01
CA ALA A 399 30.47 11.81 -10.50
C ALA A 399 31.67 11.37 -9.65
N LEU A 400 31.63 10.16 -9.10
CA LEU A 400 32.70 9.54 -8.30
C LEU A 400 33.47 8.44 -9.04
N ASP A 401 33.12 8.18 -10.31
CA ASP A 401 33.59 7.03 -11.10
C ASP A 401 33.51 5.67 -10.36
N LEU A 402 32.42 5.47 -9.64
CA LEU A 402 32.14 4.21 -8.95
C LEU A 402 31.47 3.22 -9.90
N HIS A 403 32.03 2.02 -10.01
CA HIS A 403 31.42 0.91 -10.72
C HIS A 403 30.45 0.17 -9.80
N LEU A 404 29.19 0.62 -9.73
CA LEU A 404 28.19 -0.06 -8.91
C LEU A 404 27.51 -1.23 -9.64
N PRO A 405 27.16 -2.29 -8.88
CA PRO A 405 26.48 -3.45 -9.44
C PRO A 405 25.15 -3.05 -10.10
N HIS A 406 25.07 -3.26 -11.41
CA HIS A 406 23.83 -3.11 -12.17
C HIS A 406 22.99 -4.37 -11.99
N GLN A 407 22.05 -4.36 -11.04
CA GLN A 407 21.15 -5.48 -10.87
C GLN A 407 20.11 -5.50 -12.01
N HIS A 408 20.34 -6.35 -13.02
CA HIS A 408 19.37 -6.56 -14.10
C HIS A 408 18.17 -7.37 -13.60
N LEU A 409 16.98 -6.78 -13.65
CA LEU A 409 15.69 -7.46 -13.48
C LEU A 409 15.40 -8.34 -14.72
N ALA A 410 16.13 -9.45 -14.87
CA ALA A 410 15.88 -10.43 -15.92
C ALA A 410 14.73 -11.37 -15.53
N PHE A 411 13.48 -10.88 -15.57
CA PHE A 411 12.32 -11.77 -15.51
C PHE A 411 12.21 -12.57 -16.82
N LYS A 412 12.13 -13.90 -16.74
CA LYS A 412 11.82 -14.74 -17.91
C LYS A 412 10.43 -14.37 -18.45
N LYS A 413 10.40 -13.75 -19.64
CA LYS A 413 9.18 -13.27 -20.31
C LYS A 413 8.46 -14.44 -21.00
N GLY A 414 7.73 -15.25 -20.23
CA GLY A 414 6.86 -16.29 -20.78
C GLY A 414 5.56 -15.75 -21.39
N LEU A 415 4.90 -16.54 -22.25
CA LEU A 415 3.59 -16.24 -22.84
C LEU A 415 2.52 -15.96 -21.76
N ILE A 416 2.49 -16.80 -20.74
CA ILE A 416 1.61 -16.69 -19.57
C ILE A 416 1.74 -15.32 -18.89
N HIS A 417 2.97 -14.86 -18.68
CA HIS A 417 3.23 -13.56 -18.06
C HIS A 417 2.72 -12.42 -18.96
N ARG A 418 2.82 -12.55 -20.29
CA ARG A 418 2.30 -11.54 -21.22
C ARG A 418 0.78 -11.48 -21.19
N MET A 419 0.11 -12.63 -21.14
CA MET A 419 -1.35 -12.71 -21.06
C MET A 419 -1.88 -12.10 -19.76
N SER A 420 -1.32 -12.52 -18.62
CA SER A 420 -1.66 -11.96 -17.30
C SER A 420 -1.45 -10.45 -17.25
N ARG A 421 -0.30 -9.95 -17.75
CA ARG A 421 -0.02 -8.52 -17.80
C ARG A 421 -1.03 -7.77 -18.69
N SER A 422 -1.38 -8.34 -19.83
CA SER A 422 -2.33 -7.71 -20.76
C SER A 422 -3.73 -7.64 -20.15
N MET A 423 -4.19 -8.73 -19.53
CA MET A 423 -5.46 -8.76 -18.80
C MET A 423 -5.48 -7.73 -17.67
N GLY A 424 -4.38 -7.66 -16.91
CA GLY A 424 -4.22 -6.71 -15.83
C GLY A 424 -4.24 -5.24 -16.28
N ILE A 425 -3.77 -4.93 -17.51
CA ILE A 425 -3.83 -3.59 -18.11
C ILE A 425 -5.23 -3.29 -18.62
N LEU A 426 -5.90 -4.28 -19.23
CA LEU A 426 -7.27 -4.12 -19.73
C LEU A 426 -8.23 -3.76 -18.59
N CYS A 427 -8.17 -4.48 -17.48
CA CYS A 427 -9.05 -4.27 -16.33
C CYS A 427 -8.75 -3.00 -15.53
N SER A 428 -7.62 -2.33 -15.79
CA SER A 428 -7.25 -1.08 -15.09
C SER A 428 -7.55 0.17 -15.90
N LYS A 429 -8.23 0.05 -17.04
CA LYS A 429 -8.59 1.16 -17.91
C LYS A 429 -9.74 1.99 -17.32
N PRO A 430 -9.72 3.34 -17.40
CA PRO A 430 -10.85 4.16 -16.97
C PRO A 430 -12.16 3.77 -17.67
N GLU A 431 -12.08 3.37 -18.94
CA GLU A 431 -13.22 2.97 -19.75
C GLU A 431 -13.95 1.74 -19.17
N THR A 432 -13.22 0.80 -18.54
CA THR A 432 -13.84 -0.38 -17.92
C THR A 432 -14.60 -0.03 -16.64
N VAL A 433 -14.17 1.01 -15.91
CA VAL A 433 -14.91 1.52 -14.75
C VAL A 433 -16.25 2.12 -15.18
N PHE A 434 -16.27 2.95 -16.22
CA PHE A 434 -17.51 3.50 -16.75
C PHE A 434 -18.40 2.40 -17.35
N GLY A 435 -17.82 1.42 -18.03
CA GLY A 435 -18.53 0.23 -18.51
C GLY A 435 -19.21 -0.53 -17.36
N ALA A 436 -18.53 -0.68 -16.22
CA ALA A 436 -19.10 -1.33 -15.03
C ALA A 436 -20.33 -0.56 -14.50
N VAL A 437 -20.26 0.77 -14.42
CA VAL A 437 -21.42 1.60 -14.00
C VAL A 437 -22.60 1.43 -14.97
N VAL A 438 -22.35 1.40 -16.28
CA VAL A 438 -23.41 1.18 -17.29
C VAL A 438 -24.04 -0.21 -17.12
N ILE A 439 -23.23 -1.24 -16.85
CA ILE A 439 -23.73 -2.60 -16.57
C ILE A 439 -24.61 -2.61 -15.32
N VAL A 440 -24.20 -1.96 -14.24
CA VAL A 440 -25.01 -1.84 -13.01
C VAL A 440 -26.35 -1.18 -13.29
N VAL A 441 -26.37 -0.06 -14.04
CA VAL A 441 -27.62 0.61 -14.41
C VAL A 441 -28.52 -0.31 -15.22
N LEU A 442 -27.98 -1.05 -16.19
CA LEU A 442 -28.73 -2.01 -17.00
C LEU A 442 -29.33 -3.12 -16.12
N LEU A 443 -28.55 -3.69 -15.20
CA LEU A 443 -28.99 -4.72 -14.26
C LEU A 443 -30.12 -4.19 -13.37
N LEU A 444 -30.01 -2.97 -12.86
CA LEU A 444 -31.06 -2.33 -12.06
C LEU A 444 -32.36 -2.11 -12.85
N CYS A 445 -32.27 -1.73 -14.13
CA CYS A 445 -33.44 -1.61 -15.01
C CYS A 445 -34.12 -2.97 -15.23
N ILE A 446 -33.34 -4.02 -15.50
CA ILE A 446 -33.86 -5.38 -15.68
C ILE A 446 -34.51 -5.87 -14.38
N ALA A 447 -33.86 -5.69 -13.23
CA ALA A 447 -34.39 -6.12 -11.95
C ALA A 447 -35.68 -5.38 -11.56
N SER A 448 -35.75 -4.09 -11.86
CA SER A 448 -36.98 -3.30 -11.68
C SER A 448 -38.11 -3.78 -12.58
N GLY A 449 -37.82 -4.14 -13.84
CA GLY A 449 -38.79 -4.76 -14.76
C GLY A 449 -39.28 -6.13 -14.27
N MET A 450 -38.42 -6.88 -13.60
CA MET A 450 -38.73 -8.17 -12.96
C MET A 450 -39.24 -8.05 -11.51
N GLN A 451 -39.64 -6.84 -11.09
CA GLN A 451 -40.24 -6.52 -9.79
C GLN A 451 -39.42 -7.00 -8.58
N TRP A 452 -38.08 -6.97 -8.68
CA TRP A 452 -37.18 -7.37 -7.59
C TRP A 452 -37.46 -8.78 -7.02
N SER A 453 -37.87 -9.71 -7.91
CA SER A 453 -37.97 -11.14 -7.60
C SER A 453 -36.62 -11.76 -7.21
N GLU A 454 -36.65 -12.92 -6.55
CA GLU A 454 -35.43 -13.67 -6.17
C GLU A 454 -34.50 -13.88 -7.38
N THR A 455 -35.07 -14.28 -8.52
CA THR A 455 -34.32 -14.46 -9.78
C THR A 455 -33.71 -13.16 -10.29
N ALA A 456 -34.43 -12.04 -10.20
CA ALA A 456 -33.93 -10.74 -10.63
C ALA A 456 -32.74 -10.26 -9.79
N GLN A 457 -32.81 -10.49 -8.48
CA GLN A 457 -31.76 -10.14 -7.55
C GLN A 457 -30.53 -11.04 -7.70
N LEU A 458 -30.72 -12.36 -7.86
CA LEU A 458 -29.62 -13.30 -8.15
C LEU A 458 -28.97 -13.03 -9.51
N LEU A 459 -29.73 -12.58 -10.51
CA LEU A 459 -29.19 -12.14 -11.80
C LEU A 459 -28.32 -10.89 -11.67
N CYS A 460 -28.65 -9.98 -10.76
CA CYS A 460 -27.80 -8.84 -10.46
C CYS A 460 -26.53 -9.28 -9.73
N ASN A 461 -26.68 -10.14 -8.70
CA ASN A 461 -25.62 -10.44 -7.75
C ASN A 461 -24.59 -11.46 -8.27
N THR A 462 -25.04 -12.57 -8.87
CA THR A 462 -24.15 -13.68 -9.22
C THR A 462 -23.10 -13.29 -10.28
N PRO A 463 -23.45 -12.66 -11.41
CA PRO A 463 -22.45 -12.26 -12.40
C PRO A 463 -21.48 -11.19 -11.87
N THR A 464 -21.97 -10.26 -11.04
CA THR A 464 -21.13 -9.20 -10.48
C THR A 464 -20.12 -9.73 -9.48
N MET A 465 -20.52 -10.63 -8.58
CA MET A 465 -19.61 -11.31 -7.65
C MET A 465 -18.57 -12.17 -8.36
N ILE A 466 -18.93 -12.87 -9.44
CA ILE A 466 -17.96 -13.63 -10.25
C ILE A 466 -16.90 -12.69 -10.85
N ILE A 467 -17.31 -11.55 -11.38
CA ILE A 467 -16.34 -10.61 -11.97
C ILE A 467 -15.49 -9.94 -10.88
N GLU A 468 -16.09 -9.61 -9.73
CA GLU A 468 -15.38 -9.09 -8.57
C GLU A 468 -14.29 -10.07 -8.08
N GLY A 469 -14.64 -11.36 -7.89
CA GLY A 469 -13.69 -12.40 -7.46
C GLY A 469 -12.54 -12.56 -8.45
N PHE A 470 -12.85 -12.55 -9.74
CA PHE A 470 -11.85 -12.51 -10.80
C PHE A 470 -10.91 -11.29 -10.68
N LEU A 471 -11.45 -10.08 -10.49
CA LEU A 471 -10.65 -8.85 -10.37
C LEU A 471 -9.75 -8.88 -9.13
N LEU A 472 -10.24 -9.46 -8.04
CA LEU A 472 -9.51 -9.61 -6.79
C LEU A 472 -8.32 -10.57 -6.94
N ILE A 473 -8.49 -11.70 -7.63
CA ILE A 473 -7.39 -12.62 -7.98
C ILE A 473 -6.34 -11.91 -8.86
N VAL A 474 -6.78 -11.17 -9.88
CA VAL A 474 -5.90 -10.36 -10.74
C VAL A 474 -5.16 -9.29 -9.93
N LEU A 475 -5.80 -8.72 -8.91
CA LEU A 475 -5.21 -7.75 -8.01
C LEU A 475 -4.14 -8.37 -7.10
N VAL A 476 -4.37 -9.57 -6.55
CA VAL A 476 -3.36 -10.35 -5.82
C VAL A 476 -2.15 -10.60 -6.70
N GLN A 477 -2.36 -11.07 -7.93
CA GLN A 477 -1.29 -11.32 -8.88
C GLN A 477 -0.46 -10.04 -9.14
N ALA A 478 -1.13 -8.93 -9.44
CA ALA A 478 -0.43 -7.68 -9.70
C ALA A 478 0.33 -7.17 -8.48
N HIS A 479 -0.25 -7.33 -7.28
CA HIS A 479 0.41 -6.99 -6.02
C HIS A 479 1.70 -7.79 -5.82
N ASN A 480 1.66 -9.11 -6.04
CA ASN A 480 2.84 -9.98 -5.93
C ASN A 480 3.94 -9.59 -6.91
N MET A 481 3.55 -9.27 -8.15
CA MET A 481 4.50 -8.80 -9.17
C MET A 481 5.15 -7.47 -8.79
N ALA A 482 4.35 -6.51 -8.33
CA ALA A 482 4.86 -5.20 -7.89
C ALA A 482 5.76 -5.33 -6.66
N HIS A 483 5.36 -6.13 -5.67
CA HIS A 483 6.16 -6.37 -4.47
C HIS A 483 7.52 -7.02 -4.80
N SER A 484 7.53 -8.07 -5.63
CA SER A 484 8.77 -8.72 -6.06
C SER A 484 9.72 -7.72 -6.76
N ARG A 485 9.17 -6.85 -7.61
CA ARG A 485 9.94 -5.77 -8.24
C ARG A 485 10.50 -4.78 -7.22
N ARG A 486 9.67 -4.29 -6.28
CA ARG A 486 10.06 -3.31 -5.26
C ARG A 486 11.16 -3.84 -4.36
N ARG A 487 11.11 -5.13 -3.98
CA ARG A 487 12.20 -5.76 -3.21
C ARG A 487 13.54 -5.72 -3.94
N VAL A 488 13.54 -5.98 -5.24
CA VAL A 488 14.77 -5.89 -6.05
C VAL A 488 15.24 -4.44 -6.19
N GLN A 489 14.32 -3.49 -6.41
CA GLN A 489 14.67 -2.06 -6.51
C GLN A 489 15.28 -1.54 -5.21
N LEU A 490 14.65 -1.80 -4.06
CA LEU A 490 15.15 -1.38 -2.75
C LEU A 490 16.47 -2.05 -2.38
N ARG A 491 16.62 -3.35 -2.66
CA ARG A 491 17.91 -4.03 -2.50
C ARG A 491 18.99 -3.35 -3.33
N GLY A 492 18.68 -2.99 -4.58
CA GLY A 492 19.59 -2.24 -5.43
C GLY A 492 19.97 -0.89 -4.84
N VAL A 493 19.00 -0.11 -4.33
CA VAL A 493 19.25 1.17 -3.66
C VAL A 493 20.15 0.97 -2.43
N LEU A 494 19.83 0.03 -1.55
CA LEU A 494 20.60 -0.25 -0.34
C LEU A 494 22.06 -0.61 -0.64
N LEU A 495 22.29 -1.51 -1.62
CA LEU A 495 23.65 -1.87 -2.03
C LEU A 495 24.44 -0.64 -2.54
N ARG A 496 23.78 0.24 -3.29
CA ARG A 496 24.43 1.48 -3.76
C ARG A 496 24.74 2.45 -2.63
N ARG A 497 23.89 2.53 -1.62
CA ARG A 497 24.14 3.34 -0.41
C ARG A 497 25.28 2.79 0.43
N LEU A 498 25.34 1.48 0.65
CA LEU A 498 26.44 0.88 1.39
C LEU A 498 27.79 1.07 0.68
N ALA A 499 27.81 0.93 -0.65
CA ALA A 499 29.00 1.22 -1.45
C ALA A 499 29.43 2.69 -1.33
N LEU A 500 28.48 3.63 -1.39
CA LEU A 500 28.75 5.06 -1.22
C LEU A 500 29.26 5.38 0.19
N LEU A 501 28.68 4.76 1.22
CA LEU A 501 29.09 4.93 2.60
C LEU A 501 30.54 4.45 2.81
N ASP A 502 30.89 3.27 2.32
CA ASP A 502 32.26 2.73 2.40
C ASP A 502 33.28 3.65 1.72
N TYR A 503 32.94 4.15 0.53
CA TYR A 503 33.77 5.13 -0.18
C TYR A 503 33.99 6.40 0.65
N ILE A 504 32.95 6.96 1.25
CA ILE A 504 33.04 8.17 2.06
C ILE A 504 33.83 7.92 3.35
N LYS A 505 33.67 6.77 4.00
CA LYS A 505 34.47 6.39 5.18
C LYS A 505 35.96 6.39 4.86
N GLN A 506 36.35 5.80 3.73
CA GLN A 506 37.74 5.81 3.27
C GLN A 506 38.25 7.25 3.00
N MET A 507 37.40 8.13 2.45
CA MET A 507 37.76 9.55 2.28
C MET A 507 38.01 10.25 3.63
N VAL A 508 37.20 9.97 4.64
CA VAL A 508 37.36 10.52 6.01
C VAL A 508 38.66 10.03 6.64
N GLU A 509 38.98 8.74 6.51
CA GLU A 509 40.24 8.17 7.00
C GLU A 509 41.47 8.79 6.33
N GLN A 510 41.44 9.00 5.00
CA GLN A 510 42.54 9.67 4.32
C GLN A 510 42.71 11.12 4.76
N ALA A 511 41.59 11.83 4.98
CA ALA A 511 41.61 13.20 5.46
C ALA A 511 42.19 13.33 6.89
N SER A 512 41.90 12.37 7.78
CA SER A 512 42.44 12.37 9.14
C SER A 512 43.94 12.07 9.18
N VAL A 513 44.41 11.13 8.34
CA VAL A 513 45.84 10.80 8.20
C VAL A 513 46.64 11.98 7.63
N THR A 514 46.09 12.69 6.63
CA THR A 514 46.76 13.83 5.98
C THR A 514 46.89 15.04 6.92
N GLN A 515 46.00 15.19 7.90
CA GLN A 515 46.06 16.25 8.92
C GLN A 515 47.02 15.96 10.09
N GLY A 516 47.80 14.87 10.05
CA GLY A 516 48.79 14.58 11.08
C GLY A 516 48.21 14.19 12.44
N LYS A 517 46.92 13.85 12.51
CA LYS A 517 46.34 13.18 13.68
C LYS A 517 46.65 11.68 13.57
N THR A 518 47.80 11.28 14.11
CA THR A 518 48.02 9.88 14.47
C THR A 518 46.98 9.53 15.52
N ILE A 519 45.95 8.76 15.15
CA ILE A 519 45.05 8.12 16.12
C ILE A 519 45.91 7.04 16.79
N GLY A 520 46.60 7.41 17.87
CA GLY A 520 47.11 6.43 18.81
C GLY A 520 45.93 5.86 19.56
N ASP A 521 45.56 4.62 19.27
CA ASP A 521 44.80 3.67 20.10
C ASP A 521 43.58 4.17 20.90
N GLU A 522 42.98 5.30 20.55
CA GLU A 522 41.66 5.66 21.04
C GLU A 522 40.65 5.04 20.09
N LYS A 523 40.30 3.78 20.41
CA LYS A 523 39.10 3.09 19.95
C LYS A 523 38.04 4.14 19.66
N ILE A 524 37.75 4.37 18.38
CA ILE A 524 36.50 5.01 17.96
C ILE A 524 35.42 4.04 18.43
N ARG A 525 34.99 4.23 19.68
CA ARG A 525 33.75 3.71 20.20
C ARG A 525 32.68 4.54 19.49
N ILE A 526 32.45 4.21 18.22
CA ILE A 526 31.11 4.37 17.67
C ILE A 526 30.28 3.54 18.63
N ASP A 527 29.41 4.18 19.40
CA ASP A 527 28.35 3.48 20.12
C ASP A 527 27.48 2.79 19.08
N THR A 528 27.99 1.66 18.63
CA THR A 528 27.24 0.53 18.12
C THR A 528 26.58 -0.07 19.35
N GLU A 529 25.66 0.67 19.98
CA GLU A 529 24.48 0.02 20.53
C GLU A 529 23.70 -0.51 19.31
N VAL A 530 24.20 -1.64 18.80
CA VAL A 530 23.31 -2.70 18.38
C VAL A 530 22.56 -3.04 19.64
N VAL A 531 21.40 -2.41 19.82
CA VAL A 531 20.39 -2.90 20.76
C VAL A 531 20.03 -4.29 20.24
N TYR A 532 20.74 -5.30 20.74
CA TYR A 532 20.18 -6.62 20.91
C TYR A 532 18.99 -6.43 21.84
N MET A 533 17.80 -6.21 21.27
CA MET A 533 16.60 -6.63 21.99
C MET A 533 16.67 -8.14 22.00
N ASP A 534 17.23 -8.67 23.08
CA ASP A 534 16.94 -10.02 23.51
C ASP A 534 15.44 -10.21 23.40
N SER A 535 15.09 -11.25 22.66
CA SER A 535 13.81 -11.93 22.70
C SER A 535 13.36 -12.05 24.15
N ILE A 536 12.43 -11.18 24.54
CA ILE A 536 11.59 -11.42 25.71
C ILE A 536 10.67 -12.57 25.32
N GLU A 537 10.86 -13.67 26.04
CA GLU A 537 9.95 -14.79 26.16
C GLU A 537 8.50 -14.31 26.30
N LEU A 538 7.64 -14.68 25.33
CA LEU A 538 6.28 -15.22 25.52
C LEU A 538 5.62 -15.55 24.17
#